data_AF-A0A9P7ZS07-F1
#
_entry.id   AF-A0A9P7ZS07-F1
#
_cell.length_a   1.000
_cell.length_b   1.000
_cell.length_c   1.000
_cell.angle_alpha   90.00
_cell.angle_beta   90.00
_cell.angle_gamma   90.00
#
_symmetry.space_group_name_H-M   'P 1'
#
loop_
_entity.id
_entity.type
_entity.pdbx_description
1 polymer ?
#
loop_
_entity_poly.entity_id
_entity_poly.type
_entity_poly.pdbx_seq_one_letter_code
_entity_poly.pdbx_strand_id
1 'polypeptide(L)'
;MSVSLREYIRWLPDDASEPTSTIVVTSPGSHFVDIRALRPASAPADWPSPSAETVQLMPDQLDWAIAGTSTYEPAGDHTRGRWAHWIDSRTTDTDGVADEGDNYTQPDGTTLEKGVMLNPATGKETEYEELWRDVKVLPVSGDKIRSVVVQMDNGNDTRGSVVLAGQYCQGLLRKAGEISVERWQFGERGWEKVLDMGAGSLPCHHILSANDLSQGQTFAFGGDEWKVVEISFFSPSDL
;
A
#
# COMPACT_ATOMS: atom_id res chain seq x y z
N MET A 1 4.86 0.50 12.07
CA MET A 1 4.96 0.29 10.61
C MET A 1 4.62 -1.15 10.31
N SER A 2 4.06 -1.44 9.14
CA SER A 2 3.75 -2.81 8.72
C SER A 2 3.83 -2.94 7.19
N VAL A 3 4.03 -4.18 6.74
CA VAL A 3 3.85 -4.58 5.34
C VAL A 3 2.97 -5.81 5.37
N SER A 4 1.72 -5.66 4.92
CA SER A 4 0.70 -6.70 5.02
C SER A 4 0.34 -7.20 3.62
N LEU A 5 0.44 -8.51 3.42
CA LEU A 5 0.06 -9.20 2.18
C LEU A 5 -1.29 -9.86 2.41
N ARG A 6 -2.22 -9.68 1.47
CA ARG A 6 -3.50 -10.39 1.54
C ARG A 6 -3.33 -11.81 0.99
N GLU A 7 -3.68 -12.80 1.81
CA GLU A 7 -3.63 -14.22 1.46
C GLU A 7 -4.90 -14.65 0.74
N TYR A 8 -6.05 -14.10 1.15
CA TYR A 8 -7.32 -14.24 0.43
C TYR A 8 -8.33 -13.16 0.81
N ILE A 9 -9.34 -13.03 -0.04
CA ILE A 9 -10.64 -12.44 0.26
C ILE A 9 -11.76 -13.46 -0.02
N ARG A 10 -12.82 -13.42 0.79
CA ARG A 10 -14.10 -14.04 0.44
C ARG A 10 -15.27 -13.13 0.75
N TRP A 11 -16.27 -13.17 -0.11
CA TRP A 11 -17.57 -12.54 0.09
C TRP A 11 -18.52 -13.61 0.56
N LEU A 12 -19.06 -13.53 1.77
CA LEU A 12 -19.82 -14.65 2.32
C LEU A 12 -21.15 -14.85 1.57
N PRO A 13 -21.53 -16.10 1.27
CA PRO A 13 -20.92 -17.38 1.69
C PRO A 13 -19.94 -18.00 0.66
N ASP A 14 -19.44 -17.23 -0.32
CA ASP A 14 -18.60 -17.75 -1.40
C ASP A 14 -17.24 -18.25 -0.88
N ASP A 15 -16.60 -19.10 -1.70
CA ASP A 15 -15.27 -19.63 -1.40
C ASP A 15 -14.19 -18.53 -1.43
N ALA A 16 -13.13 -18.75 -0.65
CA ALA A 16 -11.97 -17.85 -0.63
C ALA A 16 -11.17 -17.90 -1.92
N SER A 17 -10.72 -16.72 -2.36
CA SER A 17 -9.82 -16.58 -3.50
C SER A 17 -8.90 -15.38 -3.29
N GLU A 18 -7.75 -15.36 -3.97
CA GLU A 18 -6.89 -14.18 -4.03
C GLU A 18 -6.61 -13.80 -5.49
N PRO A 19 -7.53 -13.04 -6.11
CA PRO A 19 -7.40 -12.63 -7.50
C PRO A 19 -6.38 -11.51 -7.69
N THR A 20 -5.83 -10.94 -6.61
CA THR A 20 -4.93 -9.79 -6.67
C THR A 20 -3.58 -10.05 -6.00
N SER A 21 -2.56 -9.32 -6.41
CA SER A 21 -1.35 -9.15 -5.62
C SER A 21 -1.55 -7.90 -4.75
N THR A 22 -2.21 -8.09 -3.60
CA THR A 22 -2.52 -7.01 -2.65
C THR A 22 -1.41 -6.87 -1.62
N ILE A 23 -0.85 -5.66 -1.53
CA ILE A 23 0.12 -5.28 -0.50
C ILE A 23 -0.27 -3.91 0.04
N VAL A 24 -0.34 -3.83 1.37
CA VAL A 24 -0.46 -2.57 2.11
C VAL A 24 0.88 -2.28 2.77
N VAL A 25 1.44 -1.10 2.48
CA VAL A 25 2.65 -0.61 3.16
C VAL A 25 2.25 0.56 4.05
N THR A 26 2.46 0.42 5.36
CA THR A 26 2.04 1.40 6.37
C THR A 26 3.23 1.90 7.18
N SER A 27 3.41 3.22 7.23
CA SER A 27 4.44 3.89 8.01
C SER A 27 4.17 3.81 9.52
N PRO A 28 5.17 4.09 10.38
CA PRO A 28 4.95 4.29 11.82
C PRO A 28 3.88 5.36 12.15
N GLY A 29 3.87 6.46 11.41
CA GLY A 29 2.86 7.53 11.51
C GLY A 29 1.48 7.16 10.95
N SER A 30 1.26 5.88 10.61
CA SER A 30 0.00 5.34 10.08
C SER A 30 -0.40 5.88 8.70
N HIS A 31 0.56 6.38 7.91
CA HIS A 31 0.33 6.65 6.50
C HIS A 31 0.45 5.35 5.71
N PHE A 32 -0.52 5.04 4.87
CA PHE A 32 -0.51 3.80 4.09
C PHE A 32 -0.63 4.06 2.59
N VAL A 33 -0.12 3.09 1.82
CA VAL A 33 -0.44 2.89 0.41
C VAL A 33 -0.82 1.42 0.22
N ASP A 34 -2.05 1.18 -0.22
CA ASP A 34 -2.62 -0.11 -0.62
C ASP A 34 -2.69 -0.18 -2.15
N ILE A 35 -2.10 -1.21 -2.75
CA ILE A 35 -2.19 -1.46 -4.18
C ILE A 35 -2.66 -2.90 -4.38
N ARG A 36 -3.76 -3.05 -5.12
CA ARG A 36 -4.38 -4.33 -5.48
C ARG A 36 -4.33 -4.52 -6.98
N ALA A 37 -3.32 -5.23 -7.46
CA ALA A 37 -3.14 -5.51 -8.88
C ALA A 37 -3.71 -6.87 -9.25
N LEU A 38 -4.54 -6.95 -10.30
CA LEU A 38 -5.12 -8.21 -10.74
C LEU A 38 -4.04 -9.18 -11.20
N ARG A 39 -4.10 -10.41 -10.70
CA ARG A 39 -3.16 -11.48 -11.05
C ARG A 39 -3.54 -12.08 -12.40
N PRO A 40 -2.60 -12.21 -13.34
CA PRO A 40 -2.80 -13.06 -14.50
C PRO A 40 -3.15 -14.49 -14.07
N ALA A 41 -4.03 -15.17 -14.81
CA ALA A 41 -4.45 -16.53 -14.47
C ALA A 41 -3.29 -17.55 -14.37
N SER A 42 -2.19 -17.29 -15.09
CA SER A 42 -0.97 -18.11 -15.09
C SER A 42 0.13 -17.59 -14.15
N ALA A 43 -0.16 -16.59 -13.32
CA ALA A 43 0.84 -15.97 -12.46
C ALA A 43 1.28 -16.92 -11.33
N PRO A 44 2.58 -17.02 -11.03
CA PRO A 44 3.06 -17.77 -9.88
C PRO A 44 2.60 -17.12 -8.56
N ALA A 45 2.71 -17.87 -7.46
CA ALA A 45 2.25 -17.44 -6.14
C ALA A 45 2.92 -16.14 -5.65
N ASP A 46 4.19 -15.93 -6.01
CA ASP A 46 5.01 -14.79 -5.63
C ASP A 46 4.91 -13.60 -6.61
N TRP A 47 3.95 -13.61 -7.53
CA TRP A 47 3.80 -12.55 -8.53
C TRP A 47 3.27 -11.22 -7.94
N PRO A 48 3.80 -10.06 -8.37
CA PRO A 48 5.05 -9.90 -9.10
C PRO A 48 6.25 -10.06 -8.16
N SER A 49 7.30 -10.73 -8.62
CA SER A 49 8.49 -10.99 -7.81
C SER A 49 9.69 -10.12 -8.21
N PRO A 50 10.56 -9.76 -7.25
CA PRO A 50 11.90 -9.29 -7.57
C PRO A 50 12.64 -10.34 -8.42
N SER A 51 13.64 -9.91 -9.19
CA SER A 51 14.37 -10.73 -10.17
C SER A 51 13.63 -11.07 -11.47
N ALA A 52 12.34 -10.75 -11.58
CA ALA A 52 11.57 -10.80 -12.83
C ALA A 52 11.61 -9.46 -13.59
N GLU A 53 11.03 -9.43 -14.80
CA GLU A 53 10.77 -8.18 -15.51
C GLU A 53 9.68 -7.37 -14.78
N THR A 54 9.81 -6.04 -14.79
CA THR A 54 8.80 -5.14 -14.24
C THR A 54 7.46 -5.38 -14.91
N VAL A 55 6.43 -5.63 -14.11
CA VAL A 55 5.06 -5.74 -14.60
C VAL A 55 4.54 -4.34 -14.95
N GLN A 56 4.20 -4.15 -16.22
CA GLN A 56 3.51 -2.97 -16.72
C GLN A 56 2.00 -3.24 -16.72
N LEU A 57 1.27 -2.64 -15.79
CA LEU A 57 -0.18 -2.79 -15.73
C LEU A 57 -0.87 -1.88 -16.76
N MET A 58 -1.92 -2.42 -17.35
CA MET A 58 -2.96 -1.62 -18.00
C MET A 58 -3.95 -1.10 -16.94
N PRO A 59 -4.66 0.02 -17.19
CA PRO A 59 -5.60 0.58 -16.20
C PRO A 59 -6.67 -0.39 -15.71
N ASP A 60 -7.15 -1.30 -16.56
CA ASP A 60 -8.14 -2.33 -16.22
C ASP A 60 -7.55 -3.52 -15.44
N GLN A 61 -6.23 -3.56 -15.25
CA GLN A 61 -5.53 -4.55 -14.43
C GLN A 61 -5.25 -4.05 -13.01
N LEU A 62 -5.55 -2.80 -12.69
CA LEU A 62 -5.57 -2.29 -11.33
C LEU A 62 -6.98 -2.48 -10.76
N ASP A 63 -7.12 -3.36 -9.77
CA ASP A 63 -8.41 -3.55 -9.08
C ASP A 63 -8.72 -2.31 -8.24
N TRP A 64 -7.78 -1.92 -7.38
CA TRP A 64 -7.90 -0.76 -6.50
C TRP A 64 -6.53 -0.27 -6.06
N ALA A 65 -6.39 1.04 -5.87
CA ALA A 65 -5.29 1.59 -5.10
C ALA A 65 -5.79 2.72 -4.20
N ILE A 66 -5.30 2.74 -2.96
CA ILE A 66 -5.69 3.71 -1.94
C ILE A 66 -4.42 4.23 -1.26
N ALA A 67 -4.40 5.51 -0.94
CA ALA A 67 -3.44 6.07 -0.01
C ALA A 67 -4.16 6.93 1.02
N GLY A 68 -3.69 6.91 2.25
CA GLY A 68 -4.37 7.62 3.33
C GLY A 68 -3.75 7.36 4.70
N THR A 69 -4.59 7.40 5.72
CA THR A 69 -4.19 7.16 7.11
C THR A 69 -5.04 6.10 7.78
N SER A 70 -4.41 5.22 8.55
CA SER A 70 -5.09 4.18 9.33
C SER A 70 -5.20 4.55 10.81
N THR A 71 -6.27 4.14 11.47
CA THR A 71 -6.44 4.22 12.93
C THR A 71 -6.96 2.88 13.46
N TYR A 72 -6.59 2.55 14.69
CA TYR A 72 -6.90 1.28 15.32
C TYR A 72 -7.43 1.50 16.73
N GLU A 73 -8.57 0.90 17.05
CA GLU A 73 -9.21 1.00 18.36
C GLU A 73 -9.43 -0.40 18.95
N PRO A 74 -9.08 -0.62 20.24
CA PRO A 74 -9.38 -1.90 20.90
C PRO A 74 -10.89 -2.16 20.96
N ALA A 75 -11.31 -3.37 20.56
CA ALA A 75 -12.70 -3.80 20.52
C ALA A 75 -12.84 -5.19 21.17
N GLY A 76 -12.70 -5.26 22.49
CA GLY A 76 -12.78 -6.53 23.21
C GLY A 76 -11.61 -7.46 22.90
N ASP A 77 -11.85 -8.54 22.17
CA ASP A 77 -10.86 -9.55 21.78
C ASP A 77 -10.19 -9.30 20.42
N HIS A 78 -10.56 -8.22 19.74
CA HIS A 78 -10.04 -7.81 18.44
C HIS A 78 -9.75 -6.31 18.41
N THR A 79 -9.25 -5.83 17.27
CA THR A 79 -9.01 -4.41 17.02
C THR A 79 -9.87 -3.93 15.87
N ARG A 80 -10.61 -2.84 16.05
CA ARG A 80 -11.32 -2.19 14.94
C ARG A 80 -10.35 -1.28 14.20
N GLY A 81 -10.12 -1.58 12.92
CA GLY A 81 -9.34 -0.77 12.01
C GLY A 81 -10.24 0.17 11.22
N ARG A 82 -9.75 1.38 10.95
CA ARG A 82 -10.35 2.34 10.04
C ARG A 82 -9.28 2.91 9.13
N TRP A 83 -9.50 2.90 7.82
CA TRP A 83 -8.57 3.38 6.81
C TRP A 83 -9.22 4.54 6.06
N ALA A 84 -8.83 5.78 6.39
CA ALA A 84 -9.37 6.97 5.75
C ALA A 84 -8.73 7.20 4.38
N HIS A 85 -9.53 7.38 3.34
CA HIS A 85 -9.02 7.52 1.97
C HIS A 85 -8.65 8.98 1.72
N TRP A 86 -7.40 9.20 1.30
CA TRP A 86 -6.92 10.51 0.88
C TRP A 86 -6.73 10.58 -0.65
N ILE A 87 -6.34 9.45 -1.24
CA ILE A 87 -6.31 9.19 -2.67
C ILE A 87 -6.98 7.84 -2.90
N ASP A 88 -7.88 7.76 -3.88
CA ASP A 88 -8.61 6.54 -4.23
C ASP A 88 -8.67 6.41 -5.75
N SER A 89 -8.26 5.27 -6.30
CA SER A 89 -8.27 5.05 -7.75
C SER A 89 -9.68 4.93 -8.36
N ARG A 90 -10.70 4.67 -7.54
CA ARG A 90 -12.09 4.47 -7.97
C ARG A 90 -12.98 5.70 -7.80
N THR A 91 -12.62 6.64 -6.93
CA THR A 91 -13.41 7.87 -6.70
C THR A 91 -12.54 9.10 -6.48
N THR A 92 -12.94 10.26 -7.01
CA THR A 92 -12.33 11.58 -6.72
C THR A 92 -12.88 12.22 -5.47
N ASP A 93 -14.08 11.82 -5.05
CA ASP A 93 -14.69 12.27 -3.81
C ASP A 93 -14.28 11.32 -2.69
N THR A 94 -13.27 11.74 -1.92
CA THR A 94 -12.76 10.99 -0.78
C THR A 94 -13.18 11.62 0.55
N ASP A 95 -14.03 12.66 0.54
CA ASP A 95 -14.44 13.31 1.78
C ASP A 95 -15.30 12.35 2.62
N GLY A 96 -14.87 12.09 3.85
CA GLY A 96 -15.50 11.12 4.74
C GLY A 96 -15.38 9.65 4.33
N VAL A 97 -14.75 9.32 3.20
CA VAL A 97 -14.59 7.93 2.73
C VAL A 97 -13.56 7.20 3.60
N ALA A 98 -13.95 6.03 4.11
CA ALA A 98 -13.05 5.14 4.81
C ALA A 98 -13.57 3.70 4.77
N ASP A 99 -12.64 2.76 4.72
CA ASP A 99 -12.92 1.36 5.00
C ASP A 99 -12.87 1.11 6.52
N GLU A 100 -13.68 0.19 7.02
CA GLU A 100 -13.69 -0.24 8.41
C GLU A 100 -13.83 -1.75 8.52
N GLY A 101 -13.03 -2.36 9.40
CA GLY A 101 -13.00 -3.80 9.59
C GLY A 101 -12.54 -4.19 10.99
N ASP A 102 -13.01 -5.34 11.47
CA ASP A 102 -12.64 -5.93 12.74
C ASP A 102 -11.51 -6.95 12.52
N ASN A 103 -10.36 -6.70 13.14
CA ASN A 103 -9.11 -7.44 12.95
C ASN A 103 -8.89 -8.45 14.08
N TYR A 104 -8.98 -9.73 13.77
CA TYR A 104 -8.79 -10.84 14.70
C TYR A 104 -7.44 -11.50 14.46
N THR A 105 -6.49 -11.36 15.39
CA THR A 105 -5.21 -12.08 15.32
C THR A 105 -5.43 -13.58 15.49
N GLN A 106 -4.88 -14.36 14.57
CA GLN A 106 -4.98 -15.82 14.53
C GLN A 106 -3.80 -16.49 15.26
N PRO A 107 -3.93 -17.76 15.67
CA PRO A 107 -2.86 -18.48 16.37
C PRO A 107 -1.54 -18.62 15.59
N ASP A 108 -1.59 -18.56 14.26
CA ASP A 108 -0.41 -18.63 13.38
C ASP A 108 0.24 -17.25 13.11
N GLY A 109 -0.30 -16.19 13.72
CA GLY A 109 0.17 -14.81 13.55
C GLY A 109 -0.44 -14.06 12.36
N THR A 110 -1.32 -14.70 11.56
CA THR A 110 -2.11 -13.99 10.55
C THR A 110 -3.21 -13.15 11.20
N THR A 111 -3.80 -12.22 10.46
CA THR A 111 -4.94 -11.40 10.90
C THR A 111 -6.13 -11.66 10.00
N LEU A 112 -7.24 -12.12 10.58
CA LEU A 112 -8.52 -12.24 9.89
C LEU A 112 -9.30 -10.94 10.09
N GLU A 113 -9.40 -10.15 9.04
CA GLU A 113 -10.25 -8.97 8.99
C GLU A 113 -11.67 -9.36 8.56
N LYS A 114 -12.67 -8.80 9.23
CA LYS A 114 -14.08 -8.98 8.90
C LYS A 114 -14.78 -7.64 8.79
N GLY A 115 -15.68 -7.52 7.83
CA GLY A 115 -16.47 -6.30 7.69
C GLY A 115 -17.65 -6.50 6.76
N VAL A 116 -18.30 -5.38 6.44
CA VAL A 116 -19.36 -5.32 5.44
C VAL A 116 -19.01 -4.19 4.48
N MET A 117 -18.95 -4.48 3.19
CA MET A 117 -18.75 -3.46 2.17
C MET A 117 -19.52 -3.83 0.90
N LEU A 118 -19.58 -2.90 -0.05
CA LEU A 118 -20.23 -3.13 -1.34
C LEU A 118 -19.43 -4.17 -2.14
N ASN A 119 -20.02 -5.33 -2.38
CA ASN A 119 -19.41 -6.32 -3.27
C ASN A 119 -19.47 -5.81 -4.72
N PRO A 120 -18.33 -5.61 -5.40
CA PRO A 120 -18.29 -5.02 -6.73
C PRO A 120 -18.97 -5.89 -7.80
N ALA A 121 -19.01 -7.21 -7.61
CA ALA A 121 -19.64 -8.13 -8.56
C ALA A 121 -21.18 -8.10 -8.47
N THR A 122 -21.74 -7.80 -7.30
CA THR A 122 -23.20 -7.85 -7.07
C THR A 122 -23.83 -6.49 -6.86
N GLY A 123 -23.03 -5.46 -6.54
CA GLY A 123 -23.50 -4.12 -6.17
C GLY A 123 -24.29 -4.10 -4.86
N LYS A 124 -24.05 -5.05 -3.95
CA LYS A 124 -24.75 -5.17 -2.67
C LYS A 124 -23.78 -5.17 -1.49
N GLU A 125 -24.20 -4.56 -0.39
CA GLU A 125 -23.53 -4.74 0.90
C GLU A 125 -23.48 -6.22 1.24
N THR A 126 -22.27 -6.72 1.43
CA THR A 126 -21.98 -8.14 1.65
C THR A 126 -20.93 -8.24 2.75
N GLU A 127 -21.12 -9.20 3.66
CA GLU A 127 -20.08 -9.54 4.64
C GLU A 127 -18.86 -10.08 3.90
N TYR A 128 -17.67 -9.63 4.30
CA TYR A 128 -16.42 -10.11 3.76
C TYR A 128 -15.50 -10.60 4.86
N GLU A 129 -14.59 -11.48 4.47
CA GLU A 129 -13.43 -11.82 5.27
C GLU A 129 -12.16 -11.71 4.42
N GLU A 130 -11.15 -11.03 4.95
CA GLU A 130 -9.81 -10.94 4.37
C GLU A 130 -8.80 -11.54 5.35
N LEU A 131 -7.93 -12.42 4.86
CA LEU A 131 -6.82 -12.94 5.67
C LEU A 131 -5.54 -12.23 5.28
N TRP A 132 -4.88 -11.62 6.25
CA TRP A 132 -3.68 -10.84 6.09
C TRP A 132 -2.50 -11.52 6.76
N ARG A 133 -1.37 -11.56 6.06
CA ARG A 133 -0.08 -11.96 6.61
C ARG A 133 0.86 -10.77 6.64
N ASP A 134 1.33 -10.43 7.84
CA ASP A 134 2.38 -9.44 8.00
C ASP A 134 3.74 -10.03 7.64
N VAL A 135 4.49 -9.29 6.83
CA VAL A 135 5.86 -9.61 6.48
C VAL A 135 6.80 -8.88 7.43
N LYS A 136 7.79 -9.62 7.93
CA LYS A 136 8.88 -9.00 8.70
C LYS A 136 9.61 -7.98 7.84
N VAL A 137 9.57 -6.72 8.27
CA VAL A 137 10.30 -5.62 7.62
C VAL A 137 11.78 -5.69 8.01
N LEU A 138 12.67 -5.70 7.03
CA LEU A 138 14.12 -5.78 7.21
C LEU A 138 14.81 -4.50 6.73
N PRO A 139 16.00 -4.18 7.30
CA PRO A 139 16.85 -3.13 6.78
C PRO A 139 17.41 -3.53 5.41
N VAL A 140 17.48 -2.57 4.49
CA VAL A 140 18.12 -2.75 3.17
C VAL A 140 19.64 -2.52 3.25
N SER A 141 20.07 -1.64 4.14
CA SER A 141 21.48 -1.32 4.37
C SER A 141 21.71 -1.00 5.84
N GLY A 142 22.81 -1.51 6.40
CA GLY A 142 23.13 -1.31 7.81
C GLY A 142 22.22 -2.12 8.73
N ASP A 143 22.03 -1.62 9.95
CA ASP A 143 21.30 -2.29 11.04
C ASP A 143 19.92 -1.67 11.31
N LYS A 144 19.57 -0.55 10.66
CA LYS A 144 18.32 0.16 10.90
C LYS A 144 17.33 0.04 9.75
N ILE A 145 16.09 -0.26 10.10
CA ILE A 145 14.94 -0.23 9.21
C ILE A 145 14.58 1.24 8.99
N ARG A 146 14.64 1.67 7.73
CA ARG A 146 14.28 3.02 7.31
C ARG A 146 12.83 3.06 6.86
N SER A 147 12.09 4.07 7.32
CA SER A 147 10.76 4.39 6.80
C SER A 147 10.69 5.86 6.41
N VAL A 148 10.08 6.14 5.25
CA VAL A 148 9.93 7.49 4.70
C VAL A 148 8.54 7.59 4.09
N VAL A 149 7.89 8.73 4.32
CA VAL A 149 6.66 9.09 3.63
C VAL A 149 6.89 10.43 2.93
N VAL A 150 6.64 10.45 1.62
CA VAL A 150 6.61 11.69 0.85
C VAL A 150 5.25 11.88 0.21
N GLN A 151 4.76 13.12 0.22
CA GLN A 151 3.44 13.47 -0.27
C GLN A 151 3.49 14.72 -1.13
N MET A 152 2.59 14.77 -2.12
CA MET A 152 2.30 15.95 -2.94
C MET A 152 0.81 16.23 -2.82
N ASP A 153 0.43 17.48 -2.55
CA ASP A 153 -0.95 17.94 -2.58
C ASP A 153 -1.02 19.31 -3.25
N ASN A 154 -1.50 19.32 -4.50
CA ASN A 154 -1.68 20.56 -5.27
C ASN A 154 -3.16 20.95 -5.36
N GLY A 155 -4.05 20.30 -4.59
CA GLY A 155 -5.51 20.44 -4.74
C GLY A 155 -6.03 19.88 -6.06
N ASN A 156 -7.32 20.10 -6.35
CA ASN A 156 -7.97 19.78 -7.64
C ASN A 156 -7.61 18.40 -8.22
N ASP A 157 -7.82 17.33 -7.45
CA ASP A 157 -7.57 15.95 -7.90
C ASP A 157 -6.09 15.65 -8.26
N THR A 158 -5.15 16.44 -7.73
CA THR A 158 -3.71 16.22 -7.89
C THR A 158 -3.05 15.95 -6.54
N ARG A 159 -2.92 14.67 -6.21
CA ARG A 159 -2.34 14.18 -4.95
C ARG A 159 -1.45 12.97 -5.20
N GLY A 160 -0.39 12.87 -4.42
CA GLY A 160 0.54 11.75 -4.47
C GLY A 160 0.99 11.36 -3.08
N SER A 161 1.16 10.06 -2.85
CA SER A 161 1.69 9.50 -1.62
C SER A 161 2.65 8.36 -1.95
N VAL A 162 3.83 8.39 -1.35
CA VAL A 162 4.80 7.29 -1.43
C VAL A 162 5.22 6.91 -0.03
N VAL A 163 5.14 5.61 0.28
CA VAL A 163 5.55 5.04 1.56
C VAL A 163 6.66 4.03 1.32
N LEU A 164 7.81 4.26 1.95
CA LEU A 164 8.92 3.33 2.09
C LEU A 164 8.90 2.72 3.49
N ALA A 165 8.98 1.40 3.58
CA ALA A 165 9.15 0.65 4.83
C ALA A 165 10.17 -0.47 4.61
N GLY A 166 11.40 -0.25 5.08
CA GLY A 166 12.51 -1.20 4.93
C GLY A 166 12.75 -1.57 3.47
N GLN A 167 12.47 -2.84 3.14
CA GLN A 167 12.64 -3.45 1.81
C GLN A 167 11.45 -3.27 0.85
N TYR A 168 10.40 -2.54 1.25
CA TYR A 168 9.20 -2.30 0.42
C TYR A 168 8.95 -0.82 0.22
N CYS A 169 8.56 -0.43 -0.99
CA CYS A 169 8.11 0.93 -1.28
C CYS A 169 6.92 0.88 -2.25
N GLN A 170 5.86 1.62 -1.94
CA GLN A 170 4.70 1.80 -2.82
C GLN A 170 4.40 3.28 -3.01
N GLY A 171 4.03 3.65 -4.24
CA GLY A 171 3.59 4.98 -4.60
C GLY A 171 2.24 4.94 -5.30
N LEU A 172 1.37 5.88 -4.95
CA LEU A 172 0.13 6.18 -5.64
C LEU A 172 0.08 7.67 -5.96
N LEU A 173 -0.15 7.99 -7.22
CA LEU A 173 -0.33 9.33 -7.73
C LEU A 173 -1.66 9.40 -8.48
N ARG A 174 -2.42 10.44 -8.19
CA ARG A 174 -3.49 10.91 -9.04
C ARG A 174 -3.17 12.31 -9.53
N LYS A 175 -3.26 12.51 -10.84
CA LYS A 175 -2.96 13.80 -11.45
C LYS A 175 -3.81 13.97 -12.69
N ALA A 176 -4.62 15.03 -12.70
CA ALA A 176 -5.51 15.37 -13.81
C ALA A 176 -6.40 14.19 -14.26
N GLY A 177 -6.99 13.47 -13.30
CA GLY A 177 -7.86 12.31 -13.55
C GLY A 177 -7.13 11.00 -13.85
N GLU A 178 -5.81 11.02 -14.07
CA GLU A 178 -5.02 9.83 -14.34
C GLU A 178 -4.44 9.23 -13.06
N ILE A 179 -4.32 7.90 -13.02
CA ILE A 179 -3.71 7.16 -11.92
C ILE A 179 -2.34 6.65 -12.34
N SER A 180 -1.36 6.75 -11.45
CA SER A 180 -0.08 6.08 -11.59
C SER A 180 0.29 5.39 -10.28
N VAL A 181 0.80 4.17 -10.39
CA VAL A 181 1.25 3.40 -9.23
C VAL A 181 2.61 2.79 -9.49
N GLU A 182 3.42 2.71 -8.45
CA GLU A 182 4.70 2.01 -8.46
C GLU A 182 4.79 1.10 -7.24
N ARG A 183 5.29 -0.12 -7.43
CA ARG A 183 5.70 -1.01 -6.34
C ARG A 183 7.16 -1.39 -6.54
N TRP A 184 7.95 -1.16 -5.50
CA TRP A 184 9.36 -1.49 -5.44
C TRP A 184 9.62 -2.44 -4.29
N GLN A 185 10.50 -3.40 -4.54
CA GLN A 185 10.94 -4.36 -3.54
C GLN A 185 12.46 -4.50 -3.62
N PHE A 186 13.11 -4.65 -2.48
CA PHE A 186 14.53 -4.96 -2.43
C PHE A 186 14.72 -6.48 -2.52
N GLY A 187 15.36 -6.92 -3.60
CA GLY A 187 15.71 -8.32 -3.87
C GLY A 187 17.23 -8.54 -3.88
N GLU A 188 17.64 -9.69 -4.39
CA GLU A 188 19.07 -10.07 -4.47
C GLU A 188 19.90 -9.09 -5.31
N ARG A 189 19.28 -8.46 -6.32
CA ARG A 189 19.93 -7.50 -7.24
C ARG A 189 19.82 -6.05 -6.77
N GLY A 190 19.29 -5.83 -5.56
CA GLY A 190 19.01 -4.52 -5.01
C GLY A 190 17.55 -4.10 -5.18
N TRP A 191 17.31 -2.80 -5.30
CA TRP A 191 15.96 -2.27 -5.51
C TRP A 191 15.46 -2.55 -6.93
N GLU A 192 14.30 -3.19 -7.02
CA GLU A 192 13.66 -3.55 -8.28
C GLU A 192 12.23 -3.01 -8.30
N LYS A 193 11.86 -2.33 -9.39
CA LYS A 193 10.46 -1.97 -9.65
C LYS A 193 9.75 -3.24 -10.12
N VAL A 194 8.88 -3.79 -9.28
CA VAL A 194 8.17 -5.04 -9.58
C VAL A 194 6.84 -4.77 -10.28
N LEU A 195 6.25 -3.59 -10.09
CA LEU A 195 4.98 -3.19 -10.69
C LEU A 195 4.98 -1.69 -11.01
N ASP A 196 4.41 -1.35 -12.15
CA ASP A 196 4.35 -0.01 -12.71
C ASP A 196 3.02 0.19 -13.45
N MET A 197 2.42 1.38 -13.34
CA MET A 197 1.25 1.77 -14.10
C MET A 197 1.21 3.29 -14.28
N GLY A 198 0.74 3.76 -15.43
CA GLY A 198 0.51 5.17 -15.70
C GLY A 198 1.78 5.93 -16.11
N ALA A 199 1.62 7.20 -16.46
CA ALA A 199 2.70 8.06 -16.96
C ALA A 199 3.15 9.13 -15.95
N GLY A 200 2.53 9.18 -14.78
CA GLY A 200 2.86 10.12 -13.72
C GLY A 200 4.22 9.80 -13.07
N SER A 201 4.91 10.84 -12.63
CA SER A 201 6.24 10.70 -12.03
C SER A 201 6.16 10.53 -10.52
N LEU A 202 6.36 9.31 -10.03
CA LEU A 202 6.44 8.99 -8.59
C LEU A 202 7.90 9.03 -8.11
N PRO A 203 8.20 9.69 -6.98
CA PRO A 203 9.57 9.79 -6.47
C PRO A 203 10.03 8.51 -5.74
N CYS A 204 9.43 7.34 -6.01
CA CYS A 204 9.80 6.09 -5.34
C CYS A 204 11.30 5.85 -5.45
N HIS A 205 11.84 5.74 -6.67
CA HIS A 205 13.27 5.51 -6.89
C HIS A 205 14.18 6.55 -6.21
N HIS A 206 13.75 7.82 -6.19
CA HIS A 206 14.49 8.90 -5.55
C HIS A 206 14.64 8.66 -4.04
N ILE A 207 13.54 8.32 -3.35
CA ILE A 207 13.58 8.13 -1.90
C ILE A 207 14.30 6.83 -1.48
N LEU A 208 14.46 5.84 -2.38
CA LEU A 208 15.16 4.58 -2.06
C LEU A 208 16.64 4.79 -1.70
N SER A 209 17.29 5.79 -2.30
CA SER A 209 18.73 6.03 -2.16
C SER A 209 19.10 7.38 -1.55
N ALA A 210 18.14 8.32 -1.42
CA ALA A 210 18.39 9.63 -0.82
C ALA A 210 18.75 9.51 0.66
N ASN A 211 19.92 10.03 1.05
CA ASN A 211 20.45 9.97 2.41
C ASN A 211 20.32 11.29 3.18
N ASP A 212 19.93 12.36 2.50
CA ASP A 212 19.84 13.73 3.00
C ASP A 212 18.40 14.20 3.24
N LEU A 213 17.44 13.28 3.22
CA LEU A 213 16.03 13.59 3.51
C LEU A 213 15.83 13.93 4.99
N SER A 214 15.11 15.01 5.25
CA SER A 214 14.67 15.44 6.58
C SER A 214 13.17 15.66 6.61
N GLN A 215 12.51 15.35 7.73
CA GLN A 215 11.08 15.63 7.88
C GLN A 215 10.79 17.13 7.69
N GLY A 216 9.76 17.44 6.91
CA GLY A 216 9.37 18.81 6.55
C GLY A 216 10.09 19.36 5.32
N GLN A 217 11.15 18.71 4.83
CA GLN A 217 11.84 19.10 3.60
C GLN A 217 10.91 18.97 2.38
N THR A 218 11.05 19.88 1.42
CA THR A 218 10.47 19.75 0.09
C THR A 218 11.55 19.52 -0.96
N PHE A 219 11.21 18.82 -2.04
CA PHE A 219 12.07 18.61 -3.20
C PHE A 219 11.22 18.53 -4.47
N ALA A 220 11.79 18.93 -5.60
CA ALA A 220 11.13 18.85 -6.90
C ALA A 220 11.39 17.47 -7.53
N PHE A 221 10.33 16.84 -8.04
CA PHE A 221 10.42 15.59 -8.80
C PHE A 221 9.29 15.54 -9.83
N GLY A 222 9.58 15.17 -11.09
CA GLY A 222 8.54 15.05 -12.12
C GLY A 222 7.84 16.36 -12.49
N GLY A 223 8.42 17.52 -12.15
CA GLY A 223 7.81 18.83 -12.32
C GLY A 223 6.85 19.24 -11.18
N ASP A 224 6.69 18.41 -10.15
CA ASP A 224 5.89 18.72 -8.96
C ASP A 224 6.78 18.87 -7.71
N GLU A 225 6.28 19.57 -6.70
CA GLU A 225 6.92 19.66 -5.39
C GLU A 225 6.38 18.56 -4.46
N TRP A 226 7.29 17.78 -3.89
CA TRP A 226 7.00 16.73 -2.92
C TRP A 226 7.55 17.11 -1.55
N LYS A 227 6.81 16.77 -0.49
CA LYS A 227 7.19 17.03 0.90
C LYS A 227 7.46 15.72 1.62
N VAL A 228 8.57 15.65 2.36
CA VAL A 228 8.84 14.60 3.33
C VAL A 228 7.96 14.84 4.56
N VAL A 229 6.89 14.05 4.72
CA VAL A 229 5.95 14.20 5.85
C VAL A 229 6.37 13.37 7.05
N GLU A 230 7.09 12.27 6.82
CA GLU A 230 7.61 11.39 7.86
C GLU A 230 8.97 10.81 7.43
N ILE A 231 9.92 10.76 8.38
CA ILE A 231 11.12 9.93 8.26
C ILE A 231 11.41 9.30 9.62
N SER A 232 11.74 8.02 9.64
CA SER A 232 12.05 7.31 10.88
C SER A 232 13.02 6.16 10.64
N PHE A 233 13.77 5.81 11.69
CA PHE A 233 14.76 4.74 11.68
C PHE A 233 14.55 3.87 12.92
N PHE A 234 14.45 2.56 12.74
CA PHE A 234 14.15 1.60 13.80
C PHE A 234 15.19 0.50 13.83
N SER A 235 15.45 -0.06 15.00
CA SER A 235 16.17 -1.32 15.11
C SER A 235 15.20 -2.47 14.81
N PRO A 236 15.65 -3.59 14.21
CA PRO A 236 14.79 -4.76 14.00
C PRO A 236 14.21 -5.36 15.30
N SER A 237 14.76 -5.01 16.46
CA SER A 237 14.24 -5.37 17.79
C SER A 237 13.07 -4.51 18.26
N ASP A 238 12.82 -3.38 17.60
CA ASP A 238 11.80 -2.40 17.98
C ASP A 238 10.44 -2.68 17.32
N LEU A 239 10.37 -3.70 16.45
CA LEU A 239 9.19 -4.15 15.71
C LEU A 239 8.74 -5.54 16.15
#